data_AF-A0A974CKA5-F1
#
_entry.id   AF-A0A974CKA5-F1
#
_cell.length_a   1.000
_cell.length_b   1.000
_cell.length_c   1.000
_cell.angle_alpha   90.00
_cell.angle_beta   90.00
_cell.angle_gamma   90.00
#
_symmetry.space_group_name_H-M   'P 1'
#
loop_
_entity.id
_entity.type
_entity.pdbx_description
1 polymer ?
#
loop_
_entity_poly.entity_id
_entity_poly.type
_entity_poly.pdbx_seq_one_letter_code
_entity_poly.pdbx_strand_id
1 'polypeptide(L)'
;MFEELHQLAQVNIIGPDYCFRNDPERAAHQPNVESEQGVPGRLGNTHWCIRGECIPMPTIDESVCCWETENLDKYLGKDLICITFQEDILYHYLNKDLLDFMLKFLGRTKPSDFQKHYHR
;
A
#
# COMPACT_ATOMS: atom_id res chain seq x y z
N MET A 1 -1.04 -0.26 -28.58
CA MET A 1 -1.53 -0.49 -27.21
C MET A 1 -0.57 -1.34 -26.37
N PHE A 2 -0.37 -2.64 -26.64
CA PHE A 2 0.63 -3.43 -25.89
C PHE A 2 2.08 -3.09 -26.25
N GLU A 3 2.36 -2.74 -27.50
CA GLU A 3 3.68 -2.28 -27.96
C GLU A 3 4.17 -1.02 -27.22
N GLU A 4 3.27 -0.06 -26.99
CA GLU A 4 3.58 1.23 -26.36
C GLU A 4 3.90 1.05 -24.87
N LEU A 5 3.16 0.16 -24.18
CA LEU A 5 3.45 -0.23 -22.81
C LEU A 5 4.78 -1.00 -22.71
N HIS A 6 5.08 -1.86 -23.68
CA HIS A 6 6.37 -2.55 -23.76
C HIS A 6 7.54 -1.60 -24.00
N GLN A 7 7.35 -0.59 -24.85
CA GLN A 7 8.38 0.43 -25.11
C GLN A 7 8.60 1.33 -23.89
N LEU A 8 7.53 1.75 -23.18
CA LEU A 8 7.65 2.49 -21.92
C LEU A 8 8.35 1.68 -20.82
N ALA A 9 8.10 0.37 -20.75
CA ALA A 9 8.81 -0.53 -19.85
C ALA A 9 10.29 -0.66 -20.26
N GLN A 10 10.60 -0.81 -21.55
CA GLN A 10 11.98 -0.97 -22.05
C GLN A 10 12.83 0.29 -21.91
N VAL A 11 12.26 1.49 -22.01
CA VAL A 11 12.98 2.75 -21.79
C VAL A 11 13.40 2.92 -20.32
N ASN A 12 12.63 2.35 -19.39
CA ASN A 12 12.88 2.49 -17.95
C ASN A 12 13.58 1.27 -17.31
N ILE A 13 13.81 0.19 -18.07
CA ILE A 13 14.49 -1.01 -17.59
C ILE A 13 15.83 -1.14 -18.34
N ILE A 14 16.87 -0.46 -17.85
CA ILE A 14 18.25 -0.56 -18.37
C ILE A 14 19.17 -1.11 -17.29
N GLY A 15 19.40 -2.43 -17.27
CA GLY A 15 20.47 -3.08 -16.50
C GLY A 15 20.02 -4.26 -15.62
N PRO A 16 20.95 -5.15 -15.22
CA PRO A 16 20.62 -6.47 -14.67
C PRO A 16 20.06 -6.48 -13.22
N ASP A 17 20.05 -5.35 -12.51
CA ASP A 17 19.59 -5.27 -11.10
C ASP A 17 18.87 -3.94 -10.80
N TYR A 18 17.64 -3.81 -11.29
CA TYR A 18 16.69 -2.76 -10.88
C TYR A 18 15.49 -3.40 -10.20
N CYS A 19 15.69 -3.92 -8.99
CA CYS A 19 14.59 -3.92 -8.03
C CYS A 19 14.33 -2.46 -7.67
N PHE A 20 13.37 -1.84 -8.35
CA PHE A 20 12.63 -0.64 -7.94
C PHE A 20 13.43 0.43 -7.16
N ARG A 21 14.51 0.96 -7.74
CA ARG A 21 15.28 2.03 -7.09
C ARG A 21 14.37 3.26 -6.92
N ASN A 22 14.10 3.62 -5.67
CA ASN A 22 13.24 4.73 -5.23
C ASN A 22 11.73 4.47 -5.23
N ASP A 23 11.30 3.22 -5.21
CA ASP A 23 9.90 2.93 -4.90
C ASP A 23 9.54 3.41 -3.49
N PRO A 24 8.24 3.60 -3.22
CA PRO A 24 7.79 4.05 -1.93
C PRO A 24 7.94 2.92 -0.92
N GLU A 25 9.12 2.87 -0.32
CA GLU A 25 9.47 1.92 0.73
C GLU A 25 9.23 2.56 2.09
N ARG A 26 8.65 1.78 2.98
CA ARG A 26 8.59 2.16 4.37
C ARG A 26 10.00 2.00 4.94
N ALA A 27 10.58 3.08 5.45
CA ALA A 27 11.89 3.02 6.08
C ALA A 27 11.88 1.91 7.14
N ALA A 28 12.79 0.93 7.00
CA ALA A 28 12.92 -0.12 7.99
C ALA A 28 13.32 0.55 9.32
N HIS A 29 12.47 0.45 10.34
CA HIS A 29 12.91 0.67 11.71
C HIS A 29 14.04 -0.33 11.95
N GLN A 30 15.25 0.15 12.26
CA GLN A 30 16.40 -0.70 12.48
C GLN A 30 16.04 -1.81 13.49
N PRO A 31 16.21 -3.10 13.15
CA PRO A 31 15.98 -4.17 14.10
C PRO A 31 17.23 -4.29 14.97
N ASN A 32 17.39 -3.41 15.95
CA ASN A 32 18.23 -3.68 17.12
C ASN A 32 18.00 -2.63 18.20
N VAL A 33 17.15 -3.01 19.15
CA VAL A 33 17.31 -3.01 20.62
C VAL A 33 15.91 -2.85 21.18
N GLU A 34 15.34 -3.96 21.65
CA GLU A 34 14.20 -4.01 22.58
C GLU A 34 13.06 -3.01 22.32
N SER A 35 12.12 -3.35 21.43
CA SER A 35 10.75 -2.91 21.66
C SER A 35 9.72 -3.86 21.02
N GLU A 36 9.13 -4.72 21.86
CA GLU A 36 7.78 -5.28 21.64
C GLU A 36 6.68 -4.19 21.72
N GLN A 37 7.05 -2.94 21.43
CA GLN A 37 6.29 -1.73 21.58
C GLN A 37 6.75 -0.83 20.43
N GLY A 38 5.96 -0.69 19.37
CA GLY A 38 6.24 0.36 18.39
C GLY A 38 6.32 1.75 19.07
N VAL A 39 6.65 2.81 18.32
CA VAL A 39 6.89 4.16 18.87
C VAL A 39 5.91 4.49 20.01
N PRO A 40 6.35 4.51 21.28
CA PRO A 40 5.47 4.65 22.43
C PRO A 40 4.68 5.95 22.30
N GLY A 41 3.36 5.90 22.54
CA GLY A 41 2.50 7.09 22.53
C GLY A 41 1.63 7.29 21.28
N ARG A 42 1.60 6.35 20.34
CA ARG A 42 0.69 6.41 19.17
C ARG A 42 -0.67 5.75 19.39
N LEU A 43 -0.79 4.90 20.40
CA LEU A 43 -2.02 4.13 20.64
C LEU A 43 -3.15 5.06 21.14
N GLY A 44 -4.36 4.85 20.63
CA GLY A 44 -5.55 5.56 21.08
C GLY A 44 -5.60 7.05 20.69
N ASN A 45 -4.70 7.54 19.84
CA ASN A 45 -4.71 8.92 19.33
C ASN A 45 -4.18 8.98 17.88
N THR A 46 -4.26 10.16 17.26
CA THR A 46 -3.89 10.40 15.85
C THR A 46 -2.89 11.54 15.70
N HIS A 47 -2.27 12.01 16.80
CA HIS A 47 -1.34 13.15 16.77
C HIS A 47 -0.07 12.89 15.95
N TRP A 48 0.23 11.63 15.68
CA TRP A 48 1.32 11.19 14.81
C TRP A 48 1.01 11.28 13.32
N CYS A 49 -0.25 11.54 12.94
CA CYS A 49 -0.63 11.68 11.54
C CYS A 49 -0.14 13.02 10.97
N ILE A 50 0.65 12.98 9.90
CA ILE A 50 1.22 14.18 9.26
C ILE A 50 0.13 15.07 8.64
N ARG A 51 -0.99 14.47 8.20
CA ARG A 51 -2.03 15.16 7.42
C ARG A 51 -3.40 15.21 8.10
N GLY A 52 -3.57 14.54 9.23
CA GLY A 52 -4.80 14.55 10.02
C GLY A 52 -5.91 13.59 9.60
N GLU A 53 -5.69 12.75 8.58
CA GLU A 53 -6.72 11.85 8.02
C GLU A 53 -6.76 10.45 8.64
N CYS A 54 -5.78 10.09 9.48
CA CYS A 54 -5.76 8.79 10.15
C CYS A 54 -6.76 8.73 11.31
N ILE A 55 -7.27 7.53 11.58
CA ILE A 55 -8.11 7.23 12.74
C ILE A 55 -7.28 6.56 13.86
N PRO A 56 -7.72 6.60 15.13
CA PRO A 56 -7.08 5.84 16.19
C PRO A 56 -7.13 4.34 15.87
N MET A 57 -5.98 3.69 15.84
CA MET A 57 -5.87 2.25 15.56
C MET A 57 -5.79 1.43 16.86
N PRO A 58 -6.26 0.17 16.85
CA PRO A 58 -6.30 -0.68 18.04
C PRO A 58 -4.94 -1.23 18.43
N THR A 59 -3.95 -1.20 17.53
CA THR A 59 -2.57 -1.63 17.80
C THR A 59 -1.55 -0.57 17.40
N ILE A 60 -0.37 -0.63 18.01
CA ILE A 60 0.71 0.31 17.71
C ILE A 60 1.24 0.10 16.29
N ASP A 61 1.30 -1.16 15.84
CA ASP A 61 1.81 -1.54 14.51
C ASP A 61 0.93 -0.99 13.38
N GLU A 62 -0.36 -0.82 13.64
CA GLU A 62 -1.32 -0.21 12.71
C GLU A 62 -1.34 1.32 12.77
N SER A 63 -0.82 1.95 13.84
CA SER A 63 -0.77 3.41 14.01
C SER A 63 0.31 4.07 13.12
N VAL A 64 0.05 4.06 11.81
CA VAL A 64 0.98 4.42 10.74
C VAL A 64 0.38 5.44 9.80
N CYS A 65 1.17 6.45 9.41
CA CYS A 65 0.72 7.46 8.45
C CYS A 65 1.26 7.11 7.06
N CYS A 66 0.43 7.25 6.03
CA CYS A 66 0.86 7.04 4.64
C CYS A 66 2.06 7.91 4.26
N TRP A 67 2.13 9.15 4.77
CA TRP A 67 3.22 10.08 4.52
C TRP A 67 4.54 9.77 5.27
N GLU A 68 4.59 8.72 6.08
CA GLU A 68 5.85 8.20 6.64
C GLU A 68 6.60 7.32 5.62
N THR A 69 5.92 6.89 4.56
CA THR A 69 6.54 6.18 3.44
C THR A 69 7.31 7.17 2.58
N GLU A 70 8.61 6.94 2.43
CA GLU A 70 9.46 7.77 1.59
C GLU A 70 9.04 7.65 0.12
N ASN A 71 9.33 8.66 -0.71
CA ASN A 71 9.04 8.67 -2.15
C ASN A 71 7.56 8.53 -2.54
N LEU A 72 6.62 8.54 -1.60
CA LEU A 72 5.20 8.39 -1.88
C LEU A 72 4.64 9.55 -2.72
N ASP A 73 5.19 10.76 -2.54
CA ASP A 73 4.87 11.98 -3.27
C ASP A 73 5.13 11.88 -4.78
N LYS A 74 6.07 11.02 -5.20
CA LYS A 74 6.38 10.77 -6.63
C LYS A 74 5.21 10.12 -7.36
N TYR A 75 4.36 9.37 -6.66
CA TYR A 75 3.25 8.60 -7.23
C TYR A 75 1.90 9.27 -7.02
N LEU A 76 1.76 10.05 -5.95
CA LEU A 76 0.46 10.57 -5.51
C LEU A 76 0.16 12.00 -5.94
N GLY A 77 1.13 12.69 -6.55
CA GLY A 77 1.00 14.12 -6.86
C GLY A 77 1.16 14.99 -5.60
N LYS A 78 1.72 16.18 -5.77
CA LYS A 78 2.14 17.04 -4.65
C LYS A 78 0.98 17.59 -3.80
N ASP A 79 -0.21 17.66 -4.38
CA ASP A 79 -1.38 18.28 -3.75
C ASP A 79 -2.26 17.27 -3.01
N LEU A 80 -1.95 15.98 -3.10
CA LEU A 80 -2.73 14.97 -2.39
C LEU A 80 -2.51 15.11 -0.87
N ILE A 81 -3.60 15.03 -0.10
CA ILE A 81 -3.56 15.10 1.36
C ILE A 81 -3.45 13.69 1.96
N CYS A 82 -4.11 12.69 1.38
CA CYS A 82 -4.07 11.31 1.85
C CYS A 82 -4.23 10.33 0.69
N ILE A 83 -3.56 9.17 0.78
CA ILE A 83 -3.70 8.06 -0.18
C ILE A 83 -5.16 7.67 -0.42
N THR A 84 -6.02 7.79 0.59
CA THR A 84 -7.43 7.43 0.51
C THR A 84 -8.24 8.37 -0.37
N PHE A 85 -7.67 9.48 -0.87
CA PHE A 85 -8.33 10.37 -1.81
C PHE A 85 -7.87 10.17 -3.25
N GLN A 86 -6.86 9.32 -3.48
CA GLN A 86 -6.37 9.06 -4.83
C GLN A 86 -7.31 8.08 -5.54
N GLU A 87 -7.84 8.50 -6.69
CA GLU A 87 -8.92 7.79 -7.38
C GLU A 87 -8.51 6.38 -7.82
N ASP A 88 -7.28 6.20 -8.33
CA ASP A 88 -6.83 4.87 -8.77
C ASP A 88 -6.71 3.92 -7.57
N ILE A 89 -6.16 4.36 -6.45
CA ILE A 89 -6.12 3.61 -5.19
C ILE A 89 -7.55 3.23 -4.81
N LEU A 90 -8.48 4.18 -4.72
CA LEU A 90 -9.87 3.89 -4.35
C LEU A 90 -10.51 2.87 -5.29
N TYR A 91 -10.28 2.97 -6.60
CA TYR A 91 -10.75 1.98 -7.56
C TYR A 91 -10.19 0.59 -7.26
N HIS A 92 -8.89 0.45 -7.00
CA HIS A 92 -8.27 -0.85 -6.75
C HIS A 92 -8.64 -1.45 -5.37
N TYR A 93 -8.87 -0.62 -4.34
CA TYR A 93 -9.19 -1.09 -2.98
C TYR A 93 -10.69 -1.26 -2.70
N LEU A 94 -11.57 -0.52 -3.37
CA LEU A 94 -13.01 -0.53 -3.09
C LEU A 94 -13.85 -1.14 -4.19
N ASN A 95 -13.31 -1.39 -5.39
CA ASN A 95 -14.05 -2.08 -6.45
C ASN A 95 -14.16 -3.57 -6.13
N LYS A 96 -15.31 -3.96 -5.58
CA LYS A 96 -15.62 -5.34 -5.21
C LYS A 96 -15.50 -6.31 -6.37
N ASP A 97 -15.92 -5.94 -7.57
CA ASP A 97 -15.89 -6.81 -8.75
C ASP A 97 -14.44 -7.06 -9.21
N LEU A 98 -13.59 -6.03 -9.14
CA LEU A 98 -12.16 -6.18 -9.41
C LEU A 98 -11.48 -7.06 -8.37
N LEU A 99 -11.73 -6.85 -7.07
CA LEU A 99 -11.16 -7.68 -6.00
C LEU A 99 -11.60 -9.14 -6.12
N ASP A 100 -12.89 -9.37 -6.40
CA ASP A 100 -13.46 -10.70 -6.63
C ASP A 100 -12.82 -11.39 -7.83
N PHE A 101 -12.67 -10.66 -8.94
CA PHE A 101 -11.94 -11.13 -10.11
C PHE A 101 -10.49 -11.51 -9.73
N MET A 102 -9.72 -10.62 -9.11
CA MET A 102 -8.33 -10.92 -8.73
C MET A 102 -8.23 -12.17 -7.84
N LEU A 103 -9.10 -12.30 -6.82
CA LEU A 103 -9.11 -13.45 -5.92
C LEU A 103 -9.39 -14.77 -6.65
N LYS A 104 -10.32 -14.77 -7.61
CA LYS A 104 -10.64 -15.95 -8.42
C LYS A 104 -9.49 -16.37 -9.33
N PHE A 105 -8.74 -15.40 -9.86
CA PHE A 105 -7.69 -15.65 -10.86
C PHE A 105 -6.26 -15.72 -10.30
N LEU A 106 -6.03 -15.40 -9.02
CA LEU A 106 -4.74 -15.59 -8.33
C LEU A 106 -4.36 -17.06 -8.12
N GLY A 107 -5.23 -18.02 -8.49
CA GLY A 107 -4.95 -19.46 -8.41
C GLY A 107 -4.82 -20.03 -6.99
N ARG A 108 -5.08 -19.21 -5.96
CA ARG A 108 -4.95 -19.60 -4.54
C ARG A 108 -6.15 -20.35 -3.99
N THR A 109 -7.28 -20.35 -4.70
CA THR A 109 -8.54 -20.93 -4.21
C THR A 109 -9.30 -21.58 -5.36
N LYS A 110 -9.84 -22.78 -5.15
CA LYS A 110 -10.75 -23.40 -6.13
C LYS A 110 -12.09 -22.64 -6.14
N PRO A 111 -12.80 -22.53 -7.27
CA PRO A 111 -14.10 -21.84 -7.33
C PRO A 111 -15.11 -22.28 -6.26
N SER A 112 -15.09 -23.56 -5.87
CA SER A 112 -15.94 -24.14 -4.82
C SER A 112 -15.64 -23.63 -3.40
N ASP A 113 -14.41 -23.22 -3.14
CA ASP A 113 -13.97 -22.76 -1.82
C ASP A 113 -14.18 -21.25 -1.67
N PHE A 114 -14.11 -20.50 -2.78
CA PHE A 114 -14.38 -19.07 -2.80
C PHE A 114 -15.80 -18.72 -2.31
N GLN A 115 -16.81 -19.49 -2.75
CA GLN A 115 -18.20 -19.29 -2.35
C GLN A 115 -18.45 -19.47 -0.84
N LYS A 116 -17.65 -20.31 -0.16
CA LYS A 116 -17.81 -20.58 1.28
C LYS A 116 -17.21 -19.48 2.16
N HIS A 117 -16.14 -18.82 1.69
CA HIS A 117 -15.38 -17.88 2.51
C HIS A 117 -15.78 -16.41 2.33
N TYR A 118 -16.29 -16.02 1.16
CA TYR A 118 -16.49 -14.60 0.81
C TYR A 118 -17.95 -14.19 0.55
N HIS A 119 -18.90 -15.12 0.60
CA HIS A 119 -20.34 -14.81 0.59
C HIS A 119 -20.97 -15.03 1.99
N ARG A 120 -20.58 -14.20 2.96
CA ARG A 120 -21.37 -13.99 4.18
C ARG A 120 -22.07 -12.64 4.11
#